data_AF-A0ABD1QX03-F1
#
_entry.id   AF-A0ABD1QX03-F1
#
_cell.length_a   1.000
_cell.length_b   1.000
_cell.length_c   1.000
_cell.angle_alpha   90.00
_cell.angle_beta   90.00
_cell.angle_gamma   90.00
#
_symmetry.space_group_name_H-M   'P 1'
#
loop_
_entity.id
_entity.type
_entity.pdbx_description
1 polymer ?
#
loop_
_entity_poly.entity_id
_entity_poly.type
_entity_poly.pdbx_seq_one_letter_code
_entity_poly.pdbx_strand_id
1 'polypeptide(L)'
;MVTPEEDVFYLIAFLSSAIPSSTGKDGLEHILTQQKRILNFCGRSNLGIKQYLPHYSTREEWKAHFGTFWEGFSRRKSIYDPLGNPSSWTKNLPKAKAFGGQ
;
A
#
# COMPACT_ATOMS: atom_id res chain seq x y z
N MET A 1 -6.38 4.31 5.99
CA MET A 1 -5.66 5.37 5.28
C MET A 1 -4.59 5.88 6.22
N VAL A 2 -3.34 5.97 5.77
CA VAL A 2 -2.23 6.55 6.53
C VAL A 2 -1.91 7.86 5.85
N THR A 3 -2.18 8.96 6.54
CA THR A 3 -1.80 10.30 6.10
C THR A 3 -0.46 10.68 6.76
N PRO A 4 0.30 11.59 6.15
CA PRO A 4 1.42 12.24 6.84
C PRO A 4 0.95 12.88 8.16
N GLU A 5 1.87 13.10 9.09
CA GLU A 5 1.60 13.70 10.41
C GLU A 5 1.32 15.22 10.36
N GLU A 6 1.46 15.83 9.17
CA GLU A 6 1.27 17.25 8.93
C GLU A 6 -0.21 17.64 8.87
N ASP A 7 -0.56 18.83 9.39
CA ASP A 7 -1.94 19.35 9.38
C ASP A 7 -2.48 19.67 7.98
N VAL A 8 -1.57 19.96 7.03
CA VAL A 8 -1.88 20.20 5.62
C VAL A 8 -0.97 19.33 4.77
N PHE A 9 -1.54 18.41 4.00
CA PHE A 9 -0.79 17.55 3.08
C PHE A 9 -1.40 17.58 1.68
N TYR A 10 -0.58 17.30 0.68
CA TYR A 10 -0.99 17.30 -0.73
C TYR A 10 -1.21 15.86 -1.23
N LEU A 11 -2.35 15.62 -1.85
CA LEU A 11 -2.60 14.38 -2.59
C LEU A 11 -2.12 14.55 -4.04
N ILE A 12 -1.12 13.76 -4.43
CA ILE A 12 -0.60 13.73 -5.79
C ILE A 12 -0.96 12.36 -6.40
N ALA A 13 -1.73 12.37 -7.50
CA ALA A 13 -2.16 11.16 -8.20
C ALA A 13 -1.68 11.15 -9.65
N PHE A 14 -0.99 10.07 -10.05
CA PHE A 14 -0.58 9.84 -11.43
C PHE A 14 -1.56 8.87 -12.11
N LEU A 15 -2.52 9.42 -12.86
CA LEU A 15 -3.56 8.64 -13.54
C LEU A 15 -3.14 8.30 -14.98
N SER A 16 -2.15 7.41 -15.12
CA SER A 16 -1.65 6.96 -16.43
C SER A 16 -2.51 5.83 -17.01
N SER A 17 -2.79 5.88 -18.31
CA SER A 17 -3.47 4.81 -19.04
C SER A 17 -2.47 4.00 -19.85
N ALA A 18 -2.46 2.69 -19.67
CA ALA A 18 -1.58 1.79 -20.43
C ALA A 18 -2.33 1.24 -21.66
N ILE A 19 -1.70 1.31 -22.83
CA ILE A 19 -2.23 0.69 -24.06
C ILE A 19 -1.68 -0.75 -24.12
N PRO A 20 -2.54 -1.80 -24.05
CA PRO A 20 -2.09 -3.19 -23.89
C PRO A 20 -1.16 -3.72 -24.99
N SER A 21 -1.24 -3.16 -26.20
CA SER A 21 -0.44 -3.56 -27.37
C SER A 21 0.77 -2.67 -27.62
N SER A 22 0.98 -1.63 -26.81
CA SER A 22 2.09 -0.69 -26.99
C SER A 22 3.34 -1.16 -26.26
N THR A 23 4.44 -1.31 -26.99
CA THR A 23 5.79 -1.50 -26.44
C THR A 23 6.56 -0.18 -26.29
N GLY A 24 5.92 0.96 -26.59
CA GLY A 24 6.49 2.29 -26.52
C GLY A 24 6.31 2.97 -25.16
N LYS A 25 6.28 4.31 -25.16
CA LYS A 25 6.13 5.14 -23.94
C LYS A 25 4.79 4.94 -23.22
N ASP A 26 3.78 4.43 -23.94
CA ASP A 26 2.44 4.17 -23.41
C ASP A 26 2.23 2.71 -22.99
N GLY A 27 3.31 1.91 -23.00
CA GLY A 27 3.30 0.53 -22.52
C GLY A 27 3.29 0.46 -20.99
N LEU A 28 2.67 -0.60 -20.45
CA LEU A 28 2.57 -0.85 -19.01
C LEU A 28 3.95 -0.82 -18.32
N GLU A 29 4.94 -1.51 -18.90
CA GLU A 29 6.30 -1.58 -18.34
C GLU A 29 6.98 -0.21 -18.28
N HIS A 30 6.74 0.66 -19.26
CA HIS A 30 7.29 2.01 -19.25
C HIS A 30 6.67 2.83 -18.10
N ILE A 31 5.35 2.78 -17.96
CA ILE A 31 4.60 3.48 -16.91
C ILE A 31 5.04 2.99 -15.52
N LEU A 32 5.12 1.67 -15.31
CA LEU A 32 5.58 1.07 -14.06
C LEU A 32 7.03 1.46 -13.72
N THR A 33 7.91 1.49 -14.73
CA THR A 33 9.31 1.90 -14.55
C THR A 33 9.40 3.36 -14.09
N GLN A 34 8.60 4.27 -14.69
CA GLN A 34 8.57 5.67 -14.26
C GLN A 34 8.00 5.83 -12.85
N GLN A 35 6.89 5.15 -12.54
CA GLN A 35 6.29 5.19 -11.19
C GLN A 35 7.29 4.69 -10.14
N LYS A 36 8.04 3.63 -10.42
CA LYS A 36 9.08 3.10 -9.52
C LYS A 36 10.23 4.09 -9.32
N ARG A 37 10.65 4.82 -10.36
CA ARG A 37 11.68 5.88 -10.25
C ARG A 37 11.22 7.02 -9.36
N ILE A 38 9.97 7.46 -9.50
CA ILE A 38 9.37 8.48 -8.65
C ILE A 38 9.36 8.02 -7.19
N LEU A 39 8.87 6.81 -6.91
CA LEU A 39 8.85 6.25 -5.55
C LEU A 39 10.24 6.12 -4.94
N ASN A 40 11.24 5.68 -5.72
CA ASN A 40 12.63 5.56 -5.24
C ASN A 40 13.24 6.95 -4.93
N PHE A 41 12.98 7.94 -5.77
CA PHE A 41 13.39 9.33 -5.50
C PHE A 41 12.78 9.82 -4.18
N CYS A 42 11.46 9.70 -4.04
CA CYS A 42 10.71 10.09 -2.85
C CYS A 42 11.22 9.42 -1.57
N GLY A 43 11.51 8.10 -1.63
CA GLY A 43 12.02 7.33 -0.49
C GLY A 43 13.43 7.75 -0.05
N ARG A 44 14.30 8.18 -0.98
CA ARG A 44 15.65 8.67 -0.65
C ARG A 44 15.65 10.03 0.04
N SER A 45 14.69 10.89 -0.30
CA SER A 45 14.63 12.26 0.20
C SER A 45 13.93 12.41 1.57
N ASN A 46 13.55 11.30 2.22
CA ASN A 46 12.90 11.27 3.54
C ASN A 46 11.69 12.24 3.70
N LEU A 47 10.99 12.52 2.59
CA LEU A 47 9.96 13.57 2.50
C LEU A 47 8.63 13.22 3.20
N GLY A 48 8.60 12.24 4.12
CA GLY A 48 7.36 11.85 4.81
C GLY A 48 6.24 11.29 3.91
N ILE A 49 6.54 10.98 2.65
CA ILE A 49 5.55 10.60 1.64
C ILE A 49 4.90 9.25 1.99
N LYS A 50 3.57 9.21 1.97
CA LYS A 50 2.76 8.00 2.15
C LYS A 50 2.00 7.68 0.87
N GLN A 51 2.19 6.47 0.33
CA GLN A 51 1.46 6.03 -0.85
C GLN A 51 -0.01 5.78 -0.52
N TYR A 52 -0.91 6.39 -1.29
CA TYR A 52 -2.34 6.08 -1.27
C TYR A 52 -2.60 4.81 -2.11
N LEU A 53 -3.31 3.83 -1.55
CA LEU A 53 -3.52 2.49 -2.12
C LEU A 53 -2.21 1.76 -2.50
N PRO A 54 -1.33 1.48 -1.52
CA PRO A 54 -0.08 0.81 -1.82
C PRO A 54 -0.30 -0.65 -2.21
N HIS A 55 0.46 -1.10 -3.20
CA HIS A 55 0.55 -2.51 -3.56
C HIS A 55 1.79 -3.13 -2.90
N TYR A 56 1.67 -3.49 -1.62
CA TYR A 56 2.73 -4.20 -0.90
C TYR A 56 2.54 -5.70 -0.97
N SER A 57 3.63 -6.39 -1.26
CA SER A 57 3.67 -7.84 -1.44
C SER A 57 3.93 -8.57 -0.11
N THR A 58 4.56 -7.88 0.85
CA THR A 58 5.01 -8.48 2.12
C THR A 58 4.37 -7.83 3.34
N ARG A 59 4.32 -8.57 4.45
CA ARG A 59 3.76 -8.08 5.72
C ARG A 59 4.63 -6.98 6.34
N GLU A 60 5.93 -7.09 6.16
CA GLU A 60 6.94 -6.17 6.67
C GLU A 60 6.77 -4.79 6.03
N GLU A 61 6.51 -4.74 4.72
CA GLU A 61 6.16 -3.51 4.01
C GLU A 61 4.85 -2.89 4.54
N TRP A 62 3.82 -3.71 4.78
CA TRP A 62 2.58 -3.23 5.39
C TRP A 62 2.79 -2.68 6.80
N LYS A 63 3.59 -3.35 7.64
CA LYS A 63 3.97 -2.87 8.97
C LYS A 63 4.71 -1.55 8.90
N ALA A 64 5.70 -1.44 8.02
CA ALA A 64 6.47 -0.21 7.83
C ALA A 64 5.58 0.96 7.36
N HIS A 65 4.60 0.67 6.49
CA HIS A 65 3.66 1.69 6.01
C HIS A 65 2.75 2.22 7.12
N PHE A 66 2.13 1.30 7.88
CA PHE A 66 1.21 1.65 8.97
C PHE A 66 1.92 2.14 10.24
N GLY A 67 3.18 1.76 10.46
CA GLY A 67 3.96 2.17 11.63
C GLY A 67 3.21 1.92 12.94
N THR A 68 3.07 2.96 13.75
CA THR A 68 2.36 2.96 15.04
C THR A 68 0.88 2.56 14.93
N PHE A 69 0.24 2.76 13.76
CA PHE A 69 -1.15 2.38 13.53
C PHE A 69 -1.35 0.89 13.21
N TRP A 70 -0.26 0.12 13.07
CA TRP A 70 -0.32 -1.29 12.67
C TRP A 70 -1.15 -2.15 13.62
N GLU A 71 -0.99 -1.99 14.94
CA GLU A 71 -1.72 -2.80 15.93
C GLU A 71 -3.22 -2.56 15.85
N GLY A 72 -3.65 -1.30 15.79
CA GLY A 72 -5.05 -0.94 15.63
C GLY A 72 -5.64 -1.46 14.32
N PHE A 73 -4.88 -1.40 13.23
CA PHE A 73 -5.28 -1.97 11.96
C PHE A 73 -5.43 -3.50 12.01
N SER A 74 -4.44 -4.21 12.56
CA SER A 74 -4.46 -5.67 12.70
C SER A 74 -5.63 -6.14 13.58
N ARG A 75 -5.90 -5.44 14.68
CA ARG A 75 -7.03 -5.73 15.57
C ARG A 75 -8.37 -5.55 14.85
N ARG A 76 -8.57 -4.44 14.14
CA ARG A 76 -9.80 -4.20 13.36
C ARG A 76 -9.97 -5.25 12.26
N LYS A 77 -8.89 -5.62 11.57
CA LYS A 77 -8.92 -6.67 10.55
C LYS A 77 -9.39 -8.00 11.15
N SER A 78 -8.90 -8.36 12.33
CA SER A 78 -9.33 -9.57 13.05
C SER A 78 -10.80 -9.54 13.47
N ILE A 79 -11.34 -8.39 13.86
CA ILE A 79 -12.73 -8.26 14.34
C ILE A 79 -13.72 -8.30 13.17
N TYR A 80 -13.43 -7.56 12.09
CA TYR A 80 -14.39 -7.33 11.00
C TYR A 80 -14.19 -8.25 9.79
N ASP A 81 -13.02 -8.90 9.64
CA ASP A 81 -12.77 -9.89 8.60
C ASP A 81 -11.98 -11.10 9.18
N PRO A 82 -12.58 -11.86 10.11
CA PRO A 82 -11.92 -12.97 10.80
C PRO A 82 -11.55 -14.12 9.85
N LEU A 83 -12.28 -14.28 8.73
CA LEU A 83 -12.07 -15.35 7.76
C LEU A 83 -11.02 -14.99 6.69
N GLY A 84 -10.56 -13.73 6.66
CA GLY A 84 -9.60 -13.25 5.68
C GLY A 84 -10.10 -13.46 4.26
N ASN A 85 -11.33 -12.99 3.97
CA ASN A 85 -11.90 -13.09 2.63
C ASN A 85 -10.95 -12.37 1.65
N PRO A 86 -10.45 -13.03 0.59
CA PRO A 86 -9.47 -12.47 -0.33
C PRO A 86 -10.14 -11.47 -1.27
N SER A 87 -10.61 -10.35 -0.75
CA SER A 87 -10.66 -9.14 -1.58
C SER A 87 -9.23 -8.92 -2.10
N SER A 88 -9.08 -8.68 -3.41
CA SER A 88 -7.77 -8.62 -4.09
C SER A 88 -6.74 -7.72 -3.39
N TRP A 89 -7.21 -6.71 -2.67
CA TRP A 89 -6.42 -5.74 -1.91
C TRP A 89 -5.82 -6.28 -0.60
N THR A 90 -6.24 -7.45 -0.12
CA THR A 90 -5.86 -7.99 1.20
C THR A 90 -5.12 -9.32 1.16
N LYS A 91 -4.70 -9.79 -0.03
CA LYS A 91 -4.06 -11.10 -0.25
C LYS A 91 -2.87 -11.41 0.69
N ASN A 92 -2.22 -10.39 1.25
CA ASN A 92 -1.01 -10.52 2.08
C ASN A 92 -1.17 -10.02 3.53
N LEU A 93 -2.39 -9.68 3.98
CA LEU A 93 -2.65 -9.28 5.36
C LEU A 93 -2.74 -10.52 6.28
N PRO A 94 -2.33 -10.41 7.56
CA PRO A 94 -2.45 -11.53 8.49
C PRO A 94 -3.91 -12.00 8.60
N LYS A 95 -4.13 -13.32 8.43
CA LYS A 95 -5.32 -13.97 8.97
C LYS A 95 -5.21 -13.91 10.48
N ALA A 96 -6.29 -13.49 11.15
CA ALA A 96 -6.34 -13.57 12.59
C ALA A 96 -6.24 -15.04 13.01
N LYS A 97 -5.28 -15.38 13.87
CA LYS A 97 -5.46 -16.55 14.73
C LYS A 97 -6.55 -16.14 15.70
N ALA A 98 -7.71 -16.78 15.59
CA ALA A 98 -8.69 -16.76 16.67
C ALA A 98 -7.94 -17.10 17.95
N PHE A 99 -7.94 -16.17 18.92
CA PHE A 99 -7.47 -16.46 20.25
C PHE A 99 -8.36 -17.60 20.76
N GLY A 100 -7.80 -18.80 20.80
CA GLY A 100 -8.42 -19.96 21.43
C GLY A 100 -8.67 -19.62 22.89
N GLY A 101 -9.90 -19.88 23.34
CA GLY A 101 -10.30 -19.74 24.72
C GLY A 101 -9.45 -20.63 25.63
N GLN A 102 -9.16 -20.09 26.82
CA GLN A 102 -9.06 -20.87 28.04
C GLN A 102 -10.43 -20.86 28.71
#